data_AF-A0AB39AUP8-F1
#
_entry.id   AF-A0AB39AUP8-F1
#
_cell.length_a   1.000
_cell.length_b   1.000
_cell.length_c   1.000
_cell.angle_alpha   90.00
_cell.angle_beta   90.00
_cell.angle_gamma   90.00
#
_symmetry.space_group_name_H-M   'P 1'
#
loop_
_entity.id
_entity.type
_entity.pdbx_description
1 polymer ?
#
loop_
_entity_poly.entity_id
_entity_poly.type
_entity_poly.pdbx_seq_one_letter_code
_entity_poly.pdbx_strand_id
1 'polypeptide(L)'
;MFHKNAGCSSELDYTEQSSWMLFLKYLDDLEFTKSQEAELIAEDYQYIIDEKYRWSSWAAPKTANGEFDHDNALTGSDLMDFVDGELFPYLKGFKLRAERPDTIEYKIGEIFSEIKNKIQSGYSLRDALEKVDELRFRSQEEKHELSHLYEVKIQSMGNAGRNESE
;
A
#
# COMPACT_ATOMS: atom_id res chain seq x y z
N MET A 1 24.00 0.56 32.47
CA MET A 1 23.02 -0.42 31.98
C MET A 1 21.67 -0.06 32.57
N PHE A 2 20.60 -0.12 31.77
CA PHE A 2 19.23 0.38 32.03
C PHE A 2 18.97 1.84 31.66
N HIS A 3 18.81 2.07 30.36
CA HIS A 3 17.75 2.93 29.83
C HIS A 3 17.08 2.11 28.72
N LYS A 4 16.03 1.36 29.09
CA LYS A 4 15.15 0.69 28.14
C LYS A 4 14.12 1.74 27.75
N ASN A 5 14.15 2.11 26.47
CA ASN A 5 13.36 3.17 25.85
C ASN A 5 11.88 3.11 26.28
N ALA A 6 11.43 4.21 26.88
CA ALA A 6 10.02 4.49 27.05
C ALA A 6 9.49 5.09 25.74
N GLY A 7 8.55 4.41 25.10
CA GLY A 7 7.80 4.95 23.96
C GLY A 7 7.46 3.89 22.91
N CYS A 8 6.31 3.23 23.10
CA CYS A 8 5.51 2.56 22.06
C CYS A 8 6.26 1.74 21.01
N SER A 9 6.44 0.44 21.25
CA SER A 9 6.80 -0.51 20.19
C SER A 9 6.20 -1.87 20.54
N SER A 10 4.88 -1.91 20.69
CA SER A 10 4.19 -3.19 20.81
C SER A 10 4.10 -3.85 19.43
N GLU A 11 4.24 -5.17 19.36
CA GLU A 11 4.06 -5.97 18.14
C GLU A 11 2.68 -5.74 17.48
N LEU A 12 1.70 -5.30 18.27
CA LEU A 12 0.38 -4.84 17.84
C LEU A 12 0.43 -3.51 17.04
N ASP A 13 1.25 -2.54 17.46
CA ASP A 13 1.47 -1.30 16.70
C ASP A 13 2.13 -1.59 15.35
N TYR A 14 3.07 -2.55 15.32
CA TYR A 14 3.70 -3.02 14.09
C TYR A 14 2.72 -3.72 13.15
N THR A 15 1.73 -4.45 13.68
CA THR A 15 0.70 -5.14 12.88
C THR A 15 -0.32 -4.16 12.29
N GLU A 16 -0.70 -3.12 13.03
CA GLU A 16 -1.58 -2.06 12.50
C GLU A 16 -0.85 -1.22 11.44
N GLN A 17 0.43 -0.89 11.65
CA GLN A 17 1.21 -0.09 10.71
C GLN A 17 1.65 -0.87 9.46
N SER A 18 1.83 -2.19 9.52
CA SER A 18 2.14 -2.99 8.33
C SER A 18 0.94 -3.15 7.39
N SER A 19 -0.29 -2.97 7.90
CA SER A 19 -1.51 -3.23 7.13
C SER A 19 -1.66 -2.34 5.89
N TRP A 20 -1.29 -1.05 5.96
CA TRP A 20 -1.37 -0.16 4.79
C TRP A 20 -0.26 -0.45 3.78
N MET A 21 0.93 -0.85 4.24
CA MET A 21 2.03 -1.27 3.36
C MET A 21 1.66 -2.55 2.61
N LEU A 22 1.11 -3.55 3.33
CA LEU A 22 0.62 -4.79 2.74
C LEU A 22 -0.49 -4.54 1.72
N PHE A 23 -1.40 -3.62 2.01
CA PHE A 23 -2.45 -3.22 1.07
C PHE A 23 -1.88 -2.65 -0.23
N LEU A 24 -0.92 -1.72 -0.15
CA LEU A 24 -0.30 -1.12 -1.34
C LEU A 24 0.53 -2.15 -2.12
N LYS A 25 1.26 -3.04 -1.44
CA LYS A 25 2.00 -4.15 -2.07
C LYS A 25 1.05 -5.06 -2.85
N TYR A 26 -0.06 -5.46 -2.23
CA TYR A 26 -1.06 -6.32 -2.85
C TYR A 26 -1.72 -5.65 -4.05
N LEU A 27 -2.08 -4.37 -3.94
CA LEU A 27 -2.68 -3.62 -5.03
C LEU A 27 -1.73 -3.53 -6.22
N ASP A 28 -0.45 -3.23 -6.01
CA ASP A 28 0.58 -3.21 -7.05
C ASP A 28 0.71 -4.58 -7.76
N ASP A 29 0.76 -5.68 -6.99
CA ASP A 29 0.83 -7.04 -7.56
C ASP A 29 -0.44 -7.41 -8.37
N LEU A 30 -1.62 -6.98 -7.90
CA LEU A 30 -2.88 -7.18 -8.59
C LEU A 30 -2.92 -6.41 -9.91
N GLU A 31 -2.56 -5.13 -9.90
CA GLU A 31 -2.53 -4.29 -11.10
C GLU A 31 -1.48 -4.80 -12.11
N PHE A 32 -0.31 -5.25 -11.64
CA PHE A 32 0.70 -5.88 -12.49
C PHE A 32 0.23 -7.21 -13.10
N THR A 33 -0.58 -7.99 -12.39
CA THR A 33 -1.17 -9.22 -12.94
C THR A 33 -2.18 -8.86 -14.03
N LYS A 34 -3.09 -7.91 -13.76
CA LYS A 34 -4.09 -7.45 -14.73
C LYS A 34 -3.45 -6.81 -15.96
N SER A 35 -2.35 -6.08 -15.82
CA SER A 35 -1.64 -5.49 -16.95
C SER A 35 -1.04 -6.56 -17.86
N GLN A 36 -0.46 -7.62 -17.30
CA GLN A 36 0.05 -8.76 -18.07
C GLN A 36 -1.08 -9.51 -18.77
N GLU A 37 -2.23 -9.70 -18.09
CA GLU A 37 -3.41 -10.33 -18.70
C GLU A 37 -3.93 -9.52 -19.90
N ALA A 38 -4.02 -8.19 -19.77
CA ALA A 38 -4.41 -7.29 -20.85
C ALA A 38 -3.41 -7.34 -22.02
N GLU A 39 -2.10 -7.34 -21.73
CA GLU A 39 -1.06 -7.47 -22.75
C GLU A 39 -1.19 -8.77 -23.55
N LEU A 40 -1.49 -9.90 -22.88
CA LEU A 40 -1.69 -11.20 -23.52
C LEU A 40 -2.87 -11.22 -24.51
N ILE A 41 -3.90 -10.39 -24.27
CA ILE A 41 -5.05 -10.24 -25.16
C ILE A 41 -4.98 -9.00 -26.06
N ALA A 42 -3.82 -8.32 -26.08
CA ALA A 42 -3.58 -7.09 -26.83
C ALA A 42 -4.56 -5.95 -26.51
N GLU A 43 -4.94 -5.82 -25.25
CA GLU A 43 -5.72 -4.70 -24.71
C GLU A 43 -4.84 -3.77 -23.88
N ASP A 44 -5.21 -2.48 -23.85
CA ASP A 44 -4.56 -1.49 -23.01
C ASP A 44 -5.06 -1.60 -21.57
N TYR A 45 -4.15 -1.63 -20.60
CA TYR A 45 -4.49 -1.59 -19.17
C TYR A 45 -4.21 -0.21 -18.57
N GLN A 46 -5.24 0.39 -17.96
CA GLN A 46 -5.09 1.62 -17.20
C GLN A 46 -4.97 1.30 -15.71
N TYR A 47 -3.82 1.65 -15.14
CA TYR A 47 -3.60 1.57 -13.70
C TYR A 47 -4.42 2.61 -12.95
N ILE A 48 -4.87 2.23 -11.76
CA ILE A 48 -5.53 3.05 -10.76
C ILE A 48 -4.52 4.01 -10.13
N ILE A 49 -3.34 3.51 -9.76
CA ILE A 49 -2.28 4.29 -9.13
C ILE A 49 -1.27 4.76 -10.19
N ASP A 50 -0.96 6.06 -10.19
CA ASP A 50 0.06 6.63 -11.07
C ASP A 50 1.44 6.04 -10.77
N GLU A 51 2.24 5.84 -11.81
CA GLU A 51 3.54 5.13 -11.75
C GLU A 51 4.39 5.53 -10.55
N LYS A 52 4.61 6.83 -10.31
CA LYS A 52 5.44 7.32 -9.20
C LYS A 52 4.96 6.91 -7.79
N TYR A 53 3.70 6.54 -7.63
CA TYR A 53 3.10 6.12 -6.36
C TYR A 53 2.91 4.60 -6.24
N ARG A 54 3.21 3.85 -7.31
CA ARG A 54 3.17 2.38 -7.31
C ARG A 54 4.26 1.81 -6.42
N TRP A 55 3.98 0.70 -5.75
CA TRP A 55 4.89 0.09 -4.78
C TRP A 55 6.28 -0.17 -5.40
N SER A 56 6.28 -0.73 -6.61
CA SER A 56 7.48 -1.02 -7.40
C SER A 56 8.33 0.20 -7.74
N SER A 57 7.82 1.43 -7.62
CA SER A 57 8.55 2.66 -7.95
C SER A 57 9.23 3.32 -6.75
N TRP A 58 8.62 3.32 -5.56
CA TRP A 58 9.14 4.04 -4.39
C TRP A 58 9.45 3.13 -3.19
N ALA A 59 8.65 2.08 -3.00
CA ALA A 59 8.77 1.19 -1.85
C ALA A 59 9.77 0.07 -2.09
N ALA A 60 9.82 -0.47 -3.30
CA ALA A 60 10.81 -1.48 -3.69
C ALA A 60 11.30 -1.25 -5.12
N PRO A 61 12.03 -0.13 -5.37
CA PRO A 61 12.58 0.13 -6.69
C PRO A 61 13.55 -0.99 -7.06
N LYS A 62 13.50 -1.39 -8.33
CA LYS A 62 14.36 -2.44 -8.86
C LYS A 62 15.21 -1.89 -10.00
N THR A 63 16.46 -2.34 -10.03
CA THR A 63 17.37 -2.12 -11.16
C THR A 63 16.85 -2.85 -12.40
N ALA A 64 17.43 -2.56 -13.57
CA ALA A 64 17.11 -3.27 -14.82
C ALA A 64 17.31 -4.80 -14.73
N ASN A 65 18.13 -5.27 -13.78
CA ASN A 65 18.38 -6.69 -13.54
C ASN A 65 17.36 -7.32 -12.57
N GLY A 66 16.41 -6.55 -12.04
CA GLY A 66 15.39 -7.00 -11.10
C GLY A 66 15.84 -7.06 -9.64
N GLU A 67 17.07 -6.64 -9.34
CA GLU A 67 17.62 -6.51 -7.98
C GLU A 67 17.14 -5.20 -7.32
N PHE A 68 17.04 -5.17 -5.99
CA PHE A 68 16.67 -3.96 -5.26
C PHE A 68 17.66 -2.82 -5.55
N ASP A 69 17.12 -1.66 -5.93
CA ASP A 69 17.90 -0.49 -6.28
C ASP A 69 18.19 0.34 -5.03
N HIS A 70 19.28 0.02 -4.36
CA HIS A 70 19.72 0.74 -3.15
C HIS A 70 20.09 2.21 -3.43
N ASP A 71 20.49 2.54 -4.65
CA ASP A 71 20.96 3.89 -5.00
C ASP A 71 19.78 4.86 -5.18
N ASN A 72 18.66 4.37 -5.68
CA ASN A 72 17.45 5.17 -5.91
C ASN A 72 16.37 4.99 -4.82
N ALA A 73 16.53 4.03 -3.90
CA ALA A 73 15.60 3.83 -2.80
C ALA A 73 15.59 5.01 -1.82
N LEU A 74 14.42 5.63 -1.65
CA LEU A 74 14.23 6.68 -0.65
C LEU A 74 14.46 6.11 0.76
N THR A 75 15.22 6.81 1.60
CA THR A 75 15.45 6.45 3.01
C THR A 75 15.41 7.70 3.89
N GLY A 76 15.51 7.54 5.21
CA GLY A 76 15.65 8.68 6.13
C GLY A 76 14.51 9.69 6.01
N SER A 77 14.84 10.99 6.04
CA SER A 77 13.85 12.06 5.92
C SER A 77 13.11 12.03 4.58
N ASP A 78 13.80 11.73 3.48
CA ASP A 78 13.23 11.83 2.14
C ASP A 78 12.11 10.81 1.94
N LEU A 79 12.25 9.62 2.54
CA LEU A 79 11.18 8.62 2.55
C LEU A 79 9.95 9.10 3.36
N MET A 80 10.19 9.75 4.49
CA MET A 80 9.11 10.28 5.33
C MET A 80 8.37 11.42 4.62
N ASP A 81 9.12 12.34 4.02
CA ASP A 81 8.58 13.48 3.27
C ASP A 81 7.75 13.01 2.07
N PHE A 82 8.22 12.00 1.34
CA PHE A 82 7.46 11.39 0.26
C PHE A 82 6.17 10.73 0.77
N VAL A 83 6.25 9.89 1.82
CA VAL A 83 5.08 9.14 2.30
C VAL A 83 4.01 10.07 2.87
N ASP A 84 4.40 11.00 3.74
CA ASP A 84 3.47 11.86 4.45
C ASP A 84 3.05 13.09 3.61
N GLY A 85 3.96 13.62 2.81
CA GLY A 85 3.78 14.84 2.01
C GLY A 85 3.25 14.61 0.60
N GLU A 86 3.45 13.43 0.01
CA GLU A 86 3.03 13.15 -1.37
C GLU A 86 2.09 11.95 -1.48
N LEU A 87 2.52 10.77 -1.04
CA LEU A 87 1.80 9.51 -1.23
C LEU A 87 0.44 9.51 -0.51
N PHE A 88 0.42 9.77 0.80
CA PHE A 88 -0.82 9.78 1.56
C PHE A 88 -1.82 10.84 1.05
N PRO A 89 -1.41 12.11 0.79
CA PRO A 89 -2.28 13.10 0.15
C PRO A 89 -2.82 12.65 -1.22
N TYR A 90 -1.99 12.03 -2.05
CA TYR A 90 -2.43 11.50 -3.35
C TYR A 90 -3.52 10.45 -3.21
N LEU A 91 -3.32 9.47 -2.34
CA LEU A 91 -4.25 8.36 -2.10
C LEU A 91 -5.57 8.86 -1.48
N LYS A 92 -5.50 9.75 -0.49
CA LYS A 92 -6.69 10.43 0.10
C LYS A 92 -7.53 11.12 -0.97
N GLY A 93 -6.88 11.74 -1.95
CA GLY A 93 -7.55 12.45 -3.03
C GLY A 93 -8.47 11.57 -3.89
N PHE A 94 -8.31 10.24 -3.89
CA PHE A 94 -9.23 9.38 -4.64
C PHE A 94 -10.67 9.46 -4.14
N LYS A 95 -10.90 9.72 -2.85
CA LYS A 95 -12.26 9.89 -2.29
C LYS A 95 -13.03 11.03 -2.97
N LEU A 96 -12.30 12.08 -3.39
CA LEU A 96 -12.86 13.25 -4.05
C LEU A 96 -12.96 13.10 -5.57
N ARG A 97 -12.10 12.26 -6.17
CA ARG A 97 -12.03 12.06 -7.63
C ARG A 97 -12.88 10.89 -8.12
N ALA A 98 -13.21 9.96 -7.24
CA ALA A 98 -13.98 8.78 -7.60
C ALA A 98 -15.39 9.15 -8.06
N GLU A 99 -15.81 8.58 -9.18
CA GLU A 99 -17.13 8.85 -9.77
C GLU A 99 -18.27 8.36 -8.87
N ARG A 100 -18.04 7.27 -8.12
CA ARG A 100 -19.03 6.65 -7.25
C ARG A 100 -18.43 6.06 -5.97
N PRO A 101 -19.19 6.02 -4.86
CA PRO A 101 -18.74 5.46 -3.58
C PRO A 101 -18.40 3.96 -3.58
N ASP A 102 -18.83 3.20 -4.59
CA ASP A 102 -18.62 1.76 -4.70
C ASP A 102 -17.35 1.36 -5.47
N THR A 103 -16.63 2.34 -6.03
CA THR A 103 -15.37 2.14 -6.77
C THR A 103 -14.19 1.79 -5.86
N ILE A 104 -13.14 1.17 -6.42
CA ILE A 104 -11.93 0.84 -5.67
C ILE A 104 -11.16 2.11 -5.28
N GLU A 105 -11.17 3.11 -6.15
CA GLU A 105 -10.60 4.45 -5.95
C GLU A 105 -11.21 5.10 -4.71
N TYR A 106 -12.54 5.16 -4.63
CA TYR A 106 -13.22 5.75 -3.48
C TYR A 106 -12.79 5.09 -2.17
N LYS A 107 -12.68 3.76 -2.18
CA LYS A 107 -12.30 2.96 -1.00
C LYS A 107 -10.84 3.15 -0.61
N ILE A 108 -9.92 3.27 -1.58
CA ILE A 108 -8.53 3.69 -1.33
C ILE A 108 -8.55 5.05 -0.62
N GLY A 109 -9.32 6.01 -1.17
CA GLY A 109 -9.45 7.34 -0.58
C GLY A 109 -10.01 7.34 0.85
N GLU A 110 -11.04 6.53 1.12
CA GLU A 110 -11.58 6.34 2.47
C GLU A 110 -10.54 5.78 3.44
N ILE A 111 -9.88 4.66 3.08
CA ILE A 111 -8.88 4.00 3.91
C ILE A 111 -7.77 4.99 4.30
N PHE A 112 -7.21 5.68 3.31
CA PHE A 112 -6.09 6.59 3.57
C PHE A 112 -6.52 7.91 4.20
N SER A 113 -7.82 8.25 4.23
CA SER A 113 -8.34 9.39 5.01
C SER A 113 -8.33 9.12 6.51
N GLU A 114 -8.56 7.87 6.91
CA GLU A 114 -8.62 7.44 8.31
C GLU A 114 -7.25 7.01 8.86
N ILE A 115 -6.33 6.57 7.99
CA ILE A 115 -5.00 6.11 8.39
C ILE A 115 -3.99 7.27 8.37
N LYS A 116 -3.08 7.26 9.35
CA LYS A 116 -1.87 8.07 9.37
C LYS A 116 -0.67 7.16 9.54
N ASN A 117 0.43 7.48 8.88
CA ASN A 117 1.73 6.90 9.16
C ASN A 117 2.14 7.29 10.58
N LYS A 118 2.36 6.29 11.45
CA LYS A 118 2.83 6.50 12.84
C LYS A 118 4.32 6.20 12.99
N ILE A 119 4.99 5.69 11.96
CA ILE A 119 6.42 5.39 11.98
C ILE A 119 7.18 6.72 11.94
N GLN A 120 8.05 6.95 12.92
CA GLN A 120 8.76 8.24 13.06
C GLN A 120 10.14 8.27 12.41
N SER A 121 10.64 7.13 11.95
CA SER A 121 11.97 6.98 11.37
C SER A 121 11.86 6.39 9.97
N GLY A 122 12.33 7.12 8.96
CA GLY A 122 12.37 6.62 7.60
C GLY A 122 13.29 5.41 7.42
N TYR A 123 14.32 5.25 8.26
CA TYR A 123 15.11 4.01 8.26
C TYR A 123 14.28 2.81 8.74
N SER A 124 13.49 2.98 9.80
CA SER A 124 12.60 1.91 10.29
C SER A 124 11.45 1.62 9.31
N LEU A 125 10.97 2.66 8.62
CA LEU A 125 9.99 2.49 7.54
C LEU A 125 10.60 1.71 6.37
N ARG A 126 11.82 2.04 5.96
CA ARG A 126 12.57 1.31 4.93
C ARG A 126 12.71 -0.17 5.26
N ASP A 127 13.17 -0.50 6.47
CA ASP A 127 13.27 -1.89 6.94
C ASP A 127 11.92 -2.63 6.89
N ALA A 128 10.82 -1.93 7.17
CA ALA A 128 9.48 -2.51 7.11
C ALA A 128 9.03 -2.74 5.66
N LEU A 129 9.28 -1.79 4.76
CA LEU A 129 8.96 -1.91 3.33
C LEU A 129 9.72 -3.07 2.69
N GLU A 130 11.00 -3.24 3.00
CA GLU A 130 11.81 -4.37 2.51
C GLU A 130 11.23 -5.72 2.94
N LYS A 131 10.89 -5.86 4.23
CA LYS A 131 10.25 -7.08 4.74
C LYS A 131 8.89 -7.36 4.10
N VAL A 132 8.11 -6.31 3.82
CA VAL A 132 6.84 -6.46 3.11
C VAL A 132 7.06 -6.86 1.65
N ASP A 133 8.10 -6.35 0.98
CA ASP A 133 8.40 -6.71 -0.41
C ASP A 133 8.88 -8.16 -0.57
N GLU A 134 9.56 -8.70 0.45
CA GLU A 134 9.98 -10.09 0.52
C GLU A 134 8.80 -11.07 0.60
N LEU A 135 7.61 -10.60 0.97
CA LEU A 135 6.42 -11.43 0.98
C LEU A 135 6.09 -11.86 -0.45
N ARG A 136 6.28 -13.16 -0.70
CA ARG A 136 5.90 -13.83 -1.94
C ARG A 136 4.70 -14.71 -1.63
N PHE A 137 3.55 -14.42 -2.23
CA PHE A 137 2.40 -15.32 -2.23
C PHE A 137 2.70 -16.43 -3.24
N ARG A 138 3.11 -17.61 -2.74
CA ARG A 138 3.75 -18.67 -3.52
C ARG A 138 2.73 -19.57 -4.21
N SER A 139 1.55 -19.72 -3.63
CA SER A 139 0.46 -20.49 -4.24
C SER A 139 -0.64 -19.58 -4.80
N GLN A 140 -1.35 -20.08 -5.83
CA GLN A 140 -2.55 -19.39 -6.33
C GLN A 140 -3.64 -19.33 -5.27
N GLU A 141 -3.66 -20.29 -4.34
CA GLU A 141 -4.60 -20.32 -3.22
C GLU A 141 -4.31 -19.22 -2.21
N GLU A 142 -3.04 -18.98 -1.85
CA GLU A 142 -2.64 -17.86 -0.98
C GLU A 142 -2.97 -16.50 -1.61
N LYS A 143 -2.73 -16.35 -2.91
CA LYS A 143 -3.12 -15.15 -3.67
C LYS A 143 -4.64 -14.97 -3.67
N HIS A 144 -5.39 -16.05 -3.90
CA HIS A 144 -6.85 -16.02 -3.91
C HIS A 144 -7.42 -15.71 -2.51
N GLU A 145 -6.86 -16.29 -1.44
CA GLU A 145 -7.25 -15.99 -0.06
C GLU A 145 -6.97 -14.53 0.30
N LEU A 146 -5.80 -14.00 -0.06
CA LEU A 146 -5.49 -12.58 0.14
C LEU A 146 -6.41 -11.69 -0.69
N SER A 147 -6.64 -12.04 -1.96
CA SER A 147 -7.54 -11.30 -2.85
C SER A 147 -8.93 -11.26 -2.27
N HIS A 148 -9.44 -12.40 -1.84
CA HIS A 148 -10.74 -12.51 -1.19
C HIS A 148 -10.79 -11.69 0.10
N LEU A 149 -9.77 -11.78 0.97
CA LEU A 149 -9.70 -11.01 2.22
C LEU A 149 -9.69 -9.49 1.96
N TYR A 150 -8.91 -9.03 0.99
CA TYR A 150 -8.86 -7.60 0.65
C TYR A 150 -10.10 -7.16 -0.11
N GLU A 151 -10.64 -7.94 -1.04
CA GLU A 151 -11.92 -7.66 -1.70
C GLU A 151 -13.06 -7.55 -0.69
N VAL A 152 -13.13 -8.47 0.28
CA VAL A 152 -14.11 -8.41 1.38
C VAL A 152 -13.87 -7.19 2.25
N LYS A 153 -12.61 -6.85 2.58
CA LYS A 153 -12.28 -5.66 3.37
C LYS A 153 -12.69 -4.38 2.62
N ILE A 154 -12.38 -4.30 1.34
CA ILE A 154 -12.77 -3.23 0.40
C ILE A 154 -14.31 -3.16 0.28
N GLN A 155 -15.01 -4.29 0.14
CA GLN A 155 -16.47 -4.34 0.02
C GLN A 155 -17.20 -3.99 1.32
N SER A 156 -16.74 -4.50 2.46
CA SER A 156 -17.34 -4.24 3.78
C SER A 156 -17.18 -2.79 4.22
N MET A 157 -16.06 -2.14 3.86
CA MET A 157 -15.86 -0.72 4.12
C MET A 157 -16.83 0.18 3.33
N GLY A 158 -17.24 -0.22 2.12
CA GLY A 158 -18.30 0.48 1.37
C GLY A 158 -19.71 0.39 2.00
N ASN A 159 -19.93 -0.55 2.93
CA ASN A 159 -21.19 -0.71 3.66
C ASN A 159 -21.19 0.01 5.02
N ALA A 160 -20.02 0.36 5.57
CA ALA A 160 -19.91 1.02 6.87
C ALA A 160 -20.47 2.46 6.85
N GLY A 161 -20.38 3.15 5.71
CA GLY A 161 -20.93 4.50 5.52
C GLY A 161 -22.46 4.58 5.36
N ARG A 162 -23.20 3.46 5.46
CA ARG A 162 -24.68 3.44 5.37
C ARG A 162 -25.40 3.35 6.71
N ASN A 163 -24.69 3.09 7.81
CA ASN A 163 -25.32 2.81 9.12
C ASN A 163 -25.27 3.98 10.13
N GLU A 164 -24.78 5.17 9.76
CA GLU A 164 -24.75 6.35 10.63
C GLU A 164 -25.81 7.42 10.27
N SER A 165 -26.94 6.99 9.71
CA SER A 165 -28.09 7.87 9.52
C SER A 165 -29.38 7.18 9.96
N GLU A 166 -29.54 7.07 11.29
CA GLU A 166 -30.82 7.15 12.02
C GLU A 166 -30.63 7.97 13.29
#